data_AF-A0A7L0KNK7-F1
#
_entry.id   AF-A0A7L0KNK7-F1
#
_cell.length_a   1.000
_cell.length_b   1.000
_cell.length_c   1.000
_cell.angle_alpha   90.00
_cell.angle_beta   90.00
_cell.angle_gamma   90.00
#
_symmetry.space_group_name_H-M   'P 1'
#
loop_
_entity.id
_entity.type
_entity.pdbx_description
1 polymer ?
#
loop_
_entity_poly.entity_id
_entity_poly.type
_entity_poly.pdbx_seq_one_letter_code
_entity_poly.pdbx_strand_id
1 'polypeptide(L)'
;VAEMKFFQHMARHAWFDSLHLKCLQLYARMLVGTGFSTYVIKTVVMHLLTIVPLESWRRRDFLLRLDDILLYLRCCLEEKRLHHFLFGNEMVPRQIILPLAFQMAGPLNLFRHLERDPDAHAQALNEFEELQNRLTRLLIYGH
;
A
#
# COMPACT_ATOMS: atom_id res chain seq x y z
N VAL A 1 -3.53 15.85 -4.61
CA VAL A 1 -2.47 16.82 -4.20
C VAL A 1 -1.67 16.34 -2.99
N ALA A 2 -2.29 16.00 -1.85
CA ALA A 2 -1.56 15.61 -0.63
C ALA A 2 -0.75 14.29 -0.76
N GLU A 3 -1.30 13.25 -1.38
CA GLU A 3 -0.57 11.99 -1.61
C GLU A 3 0.65 12.19 -2.50
N MET A 4 0.54 13.04 -3.53
CA MET A 4 1.67 13.42 -4.38
C MET A 4 2.77 14.11 -3.57
N LYS A 5 2.39 15.04 -2.68
CA LYS A 5 3.35 15.68 -1.76
C LYS A 5 4.01 14.66 -0.83
N PHE A 6 3.27 13.65 -0.38
CA PHE A 6 3.84 12.55 0.40
C PHE A 6 4.90 11.77 -0.37
N PHE A 7 4.59 11.27 -1.56
CA PHE A 7 5.57 10.54 -2.37
C PHE A 7 6.78 11.41 -2.76
N GLN A 8 6.57 12.69 -3.06
CA GLN A 8 7.65 13.64 -3.28
C GLN A 8 8.53 13.82 -2.04
N HIS A 9 7.91 13.93 -0.86
CA HIS A 9 8.65 14.02 0.39
C HIS A 9 9.49 12.76 0.63
N MET A 10 8.92 11.57 0.43
CA MET A 10 9.65 10.30 0.57
C MET A 10 10.78 10.19 -0.43
N ALA A 11 10.56 10.53 -1.70
CA ALA A 11 11.60 10.49 -2.72
C ALA A 11 12.77 11.45 -2.45
N ARG A 12 12.53 12.60 -1.80
CA ARG A 12 13.59 13.55 -1.42
C ARG A 12 14.47 13.06 -0.27
N HIS A 13 13.94 12.23 0.62
CA HIS A 13 14.65 11.71 1.79
C HIS A 13 15.15 10.28 1.58
N ALA A 14 14.68 9.60 0.53
CA ALA A 14 15.17 8.30 0.15
C ALA A 14 16.50 8.41 -0.61
N TRP A 15 17.20 7.27 -0.70
CA TRP A 15 18.40 7.15 -1.52
C TRP A 15 18.06 7.23 -3.01
N PHE A 16 19.02 7.68 -3.83
CA PHE A 16 18.83 7.88 -5.28
C PHE A 16 18.40 6.62 -6.04
N ASP A 17 18.63 5.44 -5.47
CA ASP A 17 18.26 4.12 -6.00
C ASP A 17 16.99 3.53 -5.37
N SER A 18 16.19 4.33 -4.66
CA SER A 18 14.94 3.88 -4.05
C SER A 18 13.92 3.39 -5.08
N LEU A 19 13.25 2.29 -4.78
CA LEU A 19 12.37 1.55 -5.69
C LEU A 19 10.90 1.51 -5.24
N HIS A 20 10.50 2.27 -4.21
CA HIS A 20 9.12 2.30 -3.73
C HIS A 20 8.10 2.61 -4.84
N LEU A 21 8.41 3.54 -5.75
CA LEU A 21 7.56 3.83 -6.92
C LEU A 21 7.54 2.66 -7.93
N LYS A 22 8.64 1.92 -8.07
CA LYS A 22 8.66 0.73 -8.94
C LYS A 22 7.82 -0.40 -8.36
N CYS A 23 7.83 -0.58 -7.04
CA CYS A 23 6.91 -1.51 -6.37
C CYS A 23 5.46 -1.15 -6.68
N LEU A 24 5.09 0.14 -6.51
CA LEU A 24 3.74 0.61 -6.81
C LEU A 24 3.34 0.41 -8.28
N GLN A 25 4.25 0.73 -9.21
CA GLN A 25 4.03 0.52 -10.64
C GLN A 25 3.83 -0.95 -10.99
N LEU A 26 4.61 -1.84 -10.37
CA LEU A 26 4.51 -3.27 -10.60
C LEU A 26 3.16 -3.80 -10.15
N TYR A 27 2.78 -3.51 -8.89
CA TYR A 27 1.46 -3.90 -8.40
C TYR A 27 0.33 -3.28 -9.21
N ALA A 28 0.41 -2.00 -9.59
CA ALA A 28 -0.62 -1.37 -10.41
C ALA A 28 -0.89 -2.12 -11.72
N ARG A 29 0.15 -2.69 -12.35
CA ARG A 29 -0.01 -3.55 -13.53
C ARG A 29 -0.64 -4.90 -13.18
N MET A 30 -0.23 -5.49 -12.06
CA MET A 30 -0.75 -6.78 -11.60
C MET A 30 -2.19 -6.74 -11.12
N LEU A 31 -2.68 -5.58 -10.68
CA LEU A 31 -4.07 -5.39 -10.26
C LEU A 31 -5.05 -5.34 -11.45
N VAL A 32 -4.58 -5.20 -12.69
CA VAL A 32 -5.47 -5.14 -13.86
C VAL A 32 -6.28 -6.44 -13.96
N GLY A 33 -7.61 -6.30 -13.97
CA GLY A 33 -8.54 -7.44 -13.99
C GLY A 33 -8.81 -8.08 -12.62
N THR A 34 -8.32 -7.49 -11.53
CA THR A 34 -8.71 -7.84 -10.15
C THR A 34 -9.74 -6.83 -9.61
N GLY A 35 -10.43 -7.13 -8.51
CA GLY A 35 -11.33 -6.19 -7.82
C GLY A 35 -10.60 -5.18 -6.93
N PHE A 36 -9.29 -5.37 -6.69
CA PHE A 36 -8.47 -4.40 -5.98
C PHE A 36 -8.19 -3.15 -6.80
N SER A 37 -8.50 -1.98 -6.22
CA SER A 37 -8.10 -0.71 -6.80
C SER A 37 -6.62 -0.41 -6.56
N THR A 38 -5.99 0.32 -7.48
CA THR A 38 -4.63 0.85 -7.31
C THR A 38 -4.51 1.75 -6.07
N TYR A 39 -5.64 2.31 -5.62
CA TYR A 39 -5.73 3.12 -4.41
C TYR A 39 -5.42 2.32 -3.13
N VAL A 40 -5.84 1.05 -3.06
CA VAL A 40 -5.54 0.14 -1.93
C VAL A 40 -4.04 -0.07 -1.81
N ILE A 41 -3.38 -0.47 -2.89
CA ILE A 41 -1.93 -0.68 -2.89
C ILE A 41 -1.17 0.61 -2.57
N LYS A 42 -1.59 1.74 -3.16
CA LYS A 42 -1.00 3.04 -2.83
C LYS A 42 -1.08 3.33 -1.33
N THR A 43 -2.23 3.08 -0.71
CA THR A 43 -2.42 3.26 0.74
C THR A 43 -1.52 2.34 1.55
N VAL A 44 -1.40 1.06 1.18
CA VAL A 44 -0.48 0.09 1.79
C VAL A 44 0.97 0.58 1.71
N VAL A 45 1.43 1.00 0.53
CA VAL A 45 2.79 1.51 0.32
C VAL A 45 3.04 2.78 1.16
N MET A 46 2.06 3.68 1.27
CA MET A 46 2.21 4.87 2.11
C MET A 46 2.39 4.52 3.59
N HIS A 47 1.62 3.57 4.12
CA HIS A 47 1.81 3.08 5.50
C HIS A 47 3.18 2.43 5.68
N LEU A 48 3.60 1.55 4.76
CA LEU A 48 4.92 0.91 4.83
C LEU A 48 6.06 1.93 4.75
N LEU A 49 5.93 3.01 3.98
CA LEU A 49 6.92 4.09 3.91
C LEU A 49 7.08 4.85 5.24
N THR A 50 6.12 4.74 6.17
CA THR A 50 6.23 5.32 7.52
C THR A 50 6.75 4.36 8.58
N ILE A 51 6.74 3.04 8.29
CA ILE A 51 7.13 2.00 9.25
C ILE A 51 8.52 1.43 8.90
N VAL A 52 8.82 1.31 7.62
CA VAL A 52 10.07 0.75 7.10
C VAL A 52 11.07 1.89 6.84
N PRO A 53 12.32 1.80 7.34
CA PRO A 53 13.36 2.79 7.04
C PRO A 53 13.56 2.99 5.53
N LEU A 54 13.66 4.24 5.08
CA LEU A 54 13.77 4.58 3.65
C LEU A 54 15.02 3.96 2.99
N GLU A 55 16.06 3.69 3.77
CA GLU A 55 17.27 2.97 3.37
C GLU A 55 17.01 1.54 2.88
N SER A 56 15.90 0.95 3.33
CA SER A 56 15.50 -0.44 3.03
C SER A 56 14.60 -0.55 1.80
N TRP A 57 14.43 0.55 1.05
CA TRP A 57 13.67 0.58 -0.21
C TRP A 57 14.59 0.55 -1.43
N ARG A 58 15.82 0.05 -1.30
CA ARG A 58 16.83 0.03 -2.37
C ARG A 58 16.72 -1.23 -3.23
N ARG A 59 17.54 -1.28 -4.30
CA ARG A 59 17.56 -2.41 -5.24
C ARG A 59 17.77 -3.77 -4.57
N ARG A 60 18.68 -3.87 -3.60
CA ARG A 60 18.97 -5.13 -2.90
C ARG A 60 17.78 -5.66 -2.09
N ASP A 61 16.91 -4.77 -1.64
CA ASP A 61 15.76 -5.06 -0.78
C ASP A 61 14.46 -5.16 -1.59
N PHE A 62 14.52 -5.04 -2.92
CA PHE A 62 13.34 -4.90 -3.77
C PHE A 62 12.33 -6.04 -3.62
N LEU A 63 12.81 -7.30 -3.69
CA LEU A 63 11.95 -8.47 -3.56
C LEU A 63 11.31 -8.54 -2.17
N LEU A 64 12.08 -8.22 -1.13
CA LEU A 64 11.57 -8.13 0.23
C LEU A 64 10.50 -7.03 0.36
N ARG A 65 10.67 -5.87 -0.30
CA ARG A 65 9.64 -4.82 -0.30
C ARG A 65 8.37 -5.24 -1.03
N LEU A 66 8.47 -6.07 -2.08
CA LEU A 66 7.28 -6.63 -2.73
C LEU A 66 6.54 -7.57 -1.78
N ASP A 67 7.26 -8.44 -1.08
CA ASP A 67 6.68 -9.36 -0.10
C ASP A 67 6.02 -8.61 1.07
N ASP A 68 6.70 -7.61 1.65
CA ASP A 68 6.14 -6.78 2.72
C ASP A 68 4.83 -6.08 2.31
N ILE A 69 4.68 -5.68 1.04
CA ILE A 69 3.42 -5.12 0.53
C ILE A 69 2.30 -6.16 0.54
N LEU A 70 2.57 -7.40 0.10
CA LEU A 70 1.57 -8.47 0.15
C LEU A 70 1.24 -8.86 1.58
N LEU A 71 2.25 -9.00 2.44
CA LEU A 71 2.05 -9.35 3.84
C LEU A 71 1.21 -8.30 4.56
N TYR A 72 1.52 -7.02 4.36
CA TYR A 72 0.74 -5.93 4.95
C TYR A 72 -0.70 -5.93 4.43
N LEU A 73 -0.90 -6.12 3.11
CA LEU A 73 -2.24 -6.22 2.53
C LEU A 73 -3.01 -7.41 3.11
N ARG A 74 -2.37 -8.57 3.28
CA ARG A 74 -2.95 -9.76 3.90
C ARG A 74 -3.45 -9.47 5.30
N CYS A 75 -2.60 -8.89 6.16
CA CYS A 75 -2.98 -8.51 7.51
C CYS A 75 -4.17 -7.55 7.51
N CYS A 76 -4.18 -6.56 6.60
CA CYS A 76 -5.33 -5.67 6.44
C CYS A 76 -6.61 -6.38 6.03
N LEU A 77 -6.54 -7.42 5.18
CA LEU A 77 -7.71 -8.21 4.79
C LEU A 77 -8.21 -9.08 5.95
N GLU A 78 -7.32 -9.79 6.63
CA GLU A 78 -7.64 -10.64 7.79
C GLU A 78 -8.30 -9.82 8.92
N GLU A 79 -7.75 -8.63 9.21
CA GLU A 79 -8.32 -7.67 10.16
C GLU A 79 -9.52 -6.89 9.60
N LYS A 80 -9.83 -7.02 8.30
CA LYS A 80 -10.85 -6.23 7.57
C LYS A 80 -10.64 -4.72 7.73
N ARG A 81 -9.39 -4.31 7.85
CA ARG A 81 -8.98 -2.97 8.25
C ARG A 81 -7.81 -2.45 7.45
N LEU A 82 -8.08 -1.42 6.65
CA LEU A 82 -7.07 -0.60 6.01
C LEU A 82 -7.46 0.86 6.17
N HIS A 83 -6.81 1.58 7.08
CA HIS A 83 -7.12 2.99 7.28
C HIS A 83 -6.57 3.84 6.13
N HIS A 84 -7.38 4.80 5.67
CA HIS A 84 -6.96 5.80 4.71
C HIS A 84 -5.74 6.55 5.25
N PHE A 85 -4.68 6.65 4.46
CA PHE A 85 -3.39 7.13 4.96
C PHE A 85 -3.39 8.59 5.45
N LEU A 86 -4.14 9.49 4.81
CA LEU A 86 -4.14 10.93 5.14
C LEU A 86 -5.20 11.40 6.16
N PHE A 87 -6.11 10.54 6.62
CA PHE A 87 -7.21 10.95 7.52
C PHE A 87 -6.95 10.43 8.93
N GLY A 88 -6.85 11.34 9.90
CA GLY A 88 -6.66 11.00 11.31
C GLY A 88 -5.38 10.20 11.59
N ASN A 89 -4.39 10.27 10.71
CA ASN A 89 -3.17 9.51 10.81
C ASN A 89 -2.00 10.40 11.26
N GLU A 90 -1.55 10.19 12.48
CA GLU A 90 -0.44 10.93 13.08
C GLU A 90 0.93 10.57 12.46
N MET A 91 1.02 9.46 11.73
CA MET A 91 2.24 9.01 11.04
C MET A 91 2.52 9.79 9.75
N VAL A 92 1.60 10.65 9.29
CA VAL A 92 1.86 11.52 8.14
C VAL A 92 2.97 12.52 8.51
N PRO A 93 4.07 12.61 7.73
CA PRO A 93 5.12 13.58 7.99
C PRO A 93 4.60 15.01 8.13
N ARG A 94 5.04 15.72 9.18
CA ARG A 94 4.59 17.09 9.51
C ARG A 94 4.83 18.10 8.39
N GLN A 95 5.78 17.83 7.49
CA GLN A 95 6.08 18.65 6.31
C GLN A 95 4.94 18.62 5.28
N ILE A 96 4.02 17.66 5.37
CA ILE A 96 2.85 17.53 4.51
C ILE A 96 1.68 18.23 5.21
N ILE A 97 1.47 19.49 4.86
CA ILE A 97 0.38 20.29 5.40
C ILE A 97 -0.96 19.72 4.90
N LEU A 98 -1.74 19.16 5.82
CA LEU A 98 -3.09 18.67 5.58
C LEU A 98 -4.14 19.68 6.08
N PRO A 99 -5.33 19.74 5.45
CA PRO A 99 -6.45 20.50 6.00
C PRO A 99 -6.77 20.05 7.44
N LEU A 100 -7.18 20.99 8.30
CA LEU A 100 -7.52 20.69 9.70
C LEU A 100 -8.58 19.59 9.80
N ALA A 101 -9.56 19.59 8.89
CA ALA A 101 -10.58 18.55 8.81
C ALA A 101 -10.02 17.13 8.63
N PHE A 102 -8.89 16.98 7.92
CA PHE A 102 -8.27 15.66 7.70
C PHE A 102 -7.48 15.24 8.94
N GLN A 103 -6.85 16.19 9.62
CA GLN A 103 -6.11 15.94 10.86
C GLN A 103 -7.04 15.57 12.02
N MET A 104 -8.19 16.26 12.13
CA MET A 104 -9.19 16.03 13.17
C MET A 104 -10.17 14.89 12.85
N ALA A 105 -10.17 14.37 11.62
CA ALA A 105 -11.01 13.24 11.27
C ALA A 105 -10.59 11.99 12.06
N GLY A 106 -11.56 11.14 12.41
CA GLY A 106 -11.24 9.79 12.89
C GLY A 106 -10.66 8.91 11.77
N PRO A 107 -10.00 7.79 12.13
CA PRO A 107 -9.39 6.90 11.15
C PRO A 107 -10.46 6.30 10.22
N LEU A 108 -10.34 6.57 8.93
CA LEU A 108 -11.30 6.12 7.91
C LEU A 108 -10.91 4.72 7.39
N ASN A 109 -11.62 3.66 7.78
CA ASN A 109 -11.37 2.30 7.29
C ASN A 109 -11.91 2.11 5.85
N LEU A 110 -11.02 1.88 4.88
CA LEU A 110 -11.35 1.57 3.48
C LEU A 110 -12.00 0.18 3.34
N PHE A 111 -11.70 -0.74 4.24
CA PHE A 111 -12.21 -2.11 4.26
C PHE A 111 -13.44 -2.29 5.16
N ARG A 112 -14.07 -1.21 5.61
CA ARG A 112 -15.28 -1.26 6.45
C ARG A 112 -16.41 -2.09 5.83
N HIS A 113 -16.50 -2.17 4.51
CA HIS A 113 -17.51 -2.99 3.83
C HIS A 113 -17.29 -4.49 4.04
N LEU A 114 -16.03 -4.94 4.18
CA LEU A 114 -15.68 -6.34 4.43
C LEU A 114 -16.14 -6.83 5.81
N GLU A 115 -16.28 -5.93 6.79
CA GLU A 115 -16.81 -6.25 8.13
C GLU A 115 -18.28 -6.70 8.09
N ARG A 116 -19.03 -6.21 7.10
CA ARG A 116 -20.50 -6.38 7.02
C ARG A 116 -20.92 -7.39 5.96
N ASP A 117 -20.04 -7.69 5.02
CA ASP A 117 -20.30 -8.53 3.86
C ASP A 117 -19.27 -9.68 3.80
N PRO A 118 -19.64 -10.87 4.31
CA PRO A 118 -18.77 -12.04 4.29
C PRO A 118 -18.40 -12.50 2.87
N ASP A 119 -19.29 -12.31 1.90
CA ASP A 119 -19.06 -12.71 0.52
C ASP A 119 -18.04 -11.77 -0.14
N ALA A 120 -18.16 -10.46 0.10
CA ALA A 120 -17.15 -9.49 -0.33
C ALA A 120 -15.79 -9.76 0.32
N HIS A 121 -15.76 -10.16 1.60
CA HIS A 121 -14.53 -10.54 2.28
C HIS A 121 -13.90 -11.81 1.69
N ALA A 122 -14.69 -12.86 1.44
CA ALA A 122 -14.21 -14.07 0.79
C ALA A 122 -13.70 -13.79 -0.63
N GLN A 123 -14.41 -12.97 -1.40
CA GLN A 123 -13.96 -12.53 -2.72
C GLN A 123 -12.63 -11.79 -2.65
N ALA A 124 -12.47 -10.84 -1.72
CA ALA A 124 -11.23 -10.10 -1.56
C ALA A 124 -10.03 -11.01 -1.19
N LEU A 125 -10.26 -12.07 -0.40
CA LEU A 125 -9.25 -13.09 -0.11
C LEU A 125 -8.87 -13.91 -1.35
N ASN A 126 -9.86 -14.33 -2.16
CA ASN A 126 -9.60 -15.03 -3.42
C ASN A 126 -8.80 -14.17 -4.41
N GLU A 127 -9.16 -12.88 -4.54
CA GLU A 127 -8.42 -11.94 -5.39
C GLU A 127 -7.00 -11.70 -4.87
N PHE A 128 -6.81 -11.75 -3.55
CA PHE A 128 -5.49 -11.64 -2.94
C PHE A 128 -4.61 -12.86 -3.26
N GLU A 129 -5.16 -14.08 -3.20
CA GLU A 129 -4.45 -15.29 -3.63
C GLU A 129 -4.07 -15.21 -5.11
N GLU A 130 -4.95 -14.70 -5.97
CA GLU A 130 -4.62 -14.48 -7.38
C GLU A 130 -3.46 -13.48 -7.54
N LEU A 131 -3.47 -12.39 -6.77
CA LEU A 131 -2.40 -11.40 -6.78
C LEU A 131 -1.04 -12.00 -6.33
N GLN A 132 -1.05 -12.83 -5.30
CA GLN A 132 0.14 -13.57 -4.83
C GLN A 132 0.65 -14.53 -5.91
N ASN A 133 -0.25 -15.26 -6.56
CA ASN A 133 0.09 -16.17 -7.65
C ASN A 133 0.69 -15.42 -8.84
N ARG A 134 0.13 -14.27 -9.21
CA ARG A 134 0.68 -13.39 -10.25
C ARG A 134 2.09 -12.91 -9.89
N LEU A 135 2.34 -12.54 -8.63
CA LEU A 135 3.70 -12.14 -8.19
C LEU A 135 4.67 -13.31 -8.33
N THR A 136 4.29 -14.45 -7.78
CA THR A 136 5.10 -15.67 -7.78
C THR A 136 5.49 -16.07 -9.21
N ARG A 137 4.53 -16.05 -10.14
CA ARG A 137 4.79 -16.35 -11.56
C ARG A 137 5.74 -15.34 -12.19
N LEU A 138 5.57 -14.05 -11.91
CA LEU A 138 6.48 -13.03 -12.41
C LEU A 138 7.92 -13.23 -11.89
N LEU A 139 8.07 -13.55 -10.60
CA LEU A 139 9.38 -13.73 -9.97
C LEU A 139 10.10 -14.99 -10.45
N ILE A 140 9.36 -16.07 -10.74
CA ILE A 140 9.94 -17.34 -11.20
C ILE A 140 10.18 -17.33 -12.71
N TYR A 141 9.26 -16.78 -13.50
CA TYR A 141 9.25 -16.93 -14.96
C TYR A 141 9.59 -15.66 -15.75
N GLY A 142 9.67 -14.49 -15.10
CA GLY A 142 10.27 -13.27 -15.67
C GLY A 142 9.60 -12.65 -16.89
N HIS A 143 8.32 -12.96 -17.15
CA HIS A 143 7.58 -12.57 -18.36
C HIS A 143 7.72 -11.11 -18.79
#